data_AF-B7H9U5-F1
#
_entry.id   AF-B7H9U5-F1
#
_cell.length_a   1.000
_cell.length_b   1.000
_cell.length_c   1.000
_cell.angle_alpha   90.00
_cell.angle_beta   90.00
_cell.angle_gamma   90.00
#
_symmetry.space_group_name_H-M   'P 1'
#
loop_
_entity.id
_entity.type
_entity.pdbx_description
1 polymer ?
#
loop_
_entity_poly.entity_id
_entity_poly.type
_entity_poly.pdbx_seq_one_letter_code
_entity_poly.pdbx_strand_id
1 'polypeptide(L)'
;MRKKIIAELAECYKKEEGEILGILKEHVKMEPYKTMDSGDRIVIDKSQIRIEEQIVLDYYKSLLNRYCNIKFPNRSYIMTELMNLMPILHKYYAYTIYKFDFKEFFYSISPKKSFEYICDSVNLKTSEFTFLKNYTKENVELIPGIGLHNSLVELNGNYFDIEMKKAFKEGFLYYARYVDDCILILDEKVARDKIEKTVSNLMKKCFGNKIDIHPDKTEHYQSGDRNYKINYLGYVFEKGQSAKKQFKFGIAEKKLNKYKKQIEKIVLEYAGNNDIEMLSFKLELLFKRVVYYGTRKNSNKYRWQVRGISDSYKELKRFMKNNADYEKITSTTDKFFCKSIEESFGRNGILIPAKIKNQLENKKFISCFLNNQALLLHPKLGLNHGNLKGKVEIVYKNNIENCGYNELADILLKNIR
;
A
#
# COMPACT_ATOMS: atom_id res chain seq x y z
N MET A 1 -24.18 0.37 19.57
CA MET A 1 -23.01 0.78 18.75
C MET A 1 -22.22 1.95 19.35
N ARG A 2 -22.83 3.12 19.58
CA ARG A 2 -22.15 4.31 20.15
C ARG A 2 -21.43 4.05 21.48
N LYS A 3 -22.09 3.37 22.43
CA LYS A 3 -21.47 2.93 23.70
C LYS A 3 -20.18 2.12 23.47
N LYS A 4 -20.19 1.21 22.50
CA LYS A 4 -18.99 0.42 22.13
C LYS A 4 -17.88 1.29 21.55
N ILE A 5 -18.21 2.30 20.74
CA ILE A 5 -17.21 3.26 20.23
C ILE A 5 -16.59 4.03 21.39
N ILE A 6 -17.42 4.51 22.33
CA ILE A 6 -16.95 5.27 23.51
C ILE A 6 -16.02 4.40 24.36
N ALA A 7 -16.40 3.16 24.67
CA ALA A 7 -15.57 2.21 25.42
C ALA A 7 -14.21 1.96 24.73
N GLU A 8 -14.20 1.78 23.42
CA GLU A 8 -12.96 1.59 22.66
C GLU A 8 -12.06 2.85 22.65
N LEU A 9 -12.65 4.04 22.60
CA LEU A 9 -11.91 5.30 22.70
C LEU A 9 -11.35 5.50 24.11
N ALA A 10 -12.14 5.25 25.14
CA ALA A 10 -11.72 5.27 26.54
C ALA A 10 -10.48 4.40 26.75
N GLU A 11 -10.50 3.16 26.26
CA GLU A 11 -9.34 2.26 26.29
C GLU A 11 -8.15 2.81 25.48
N CYS A 12 -8.37 3.27 24.25
CA CYS A 12 -7.29 3.75 23.37
C CYS A 12 -6.57 4.97 23.92
N TYR A 13 -7.32 5.88 24.54
CA TYR A 13 -6.83 7.16 25.06
C TYR A 13 -6.54 7.13 26.57
N LYS A 14 -6.75 5.99 27.24
CA LYS A 14 -6.58 5.81 28.69
C LYS A 14 -7.37 6.84 29.51
N LYS A 15 -8.65 6.99 29.18
CA LYS A 15 -9.60 7.91 29.83
C LYS A 15 -10.87 7.18 30.24
N GLU A 16 -11.61 7.72 31.20
CA GLU A 16 -12.92 7.20 31.56
C GLU A 16 -13.98 7.50 30.47
N GLU A 17 -14.99 6.64 30.33
CA GLU A 17 -16.07 6.84 29.33
C GLU A 17 -16.79 8.18 29.51
N GLY A 18 -16.94 8.63 30.77
CA GLY A 18 -17.55 9.91 31.11
C GLY A 18 -16.76 11.11 30.58
N GLU A 19 -15.43 11.05 30.62
CA GLU A 19 -14.55 12.08 30.06
C GLU A 19 -14.69 12.16 28.53
N ILE A 20 -14.72 11.01 27.86
CA ILE A 20 -14.91 10.95 26.40
C ILE A 20 -16.25 11.61 26.03
N LEU A 21 -17.31 11.34 26.79
CA LEU A 21 -18.61 11.97 26.59
C LEU A 21 -18.59 13.49 26.84
N GLY A 22 -17.83 13.96 27.83
CA GLY A 22 -17.62 15.38 28.08
C GLY A 22 -16.94 16.07 26.89
N ILE A 23 -15.82 15.51 26.42
CA ILE A 23 -15.06 16.01 25.26
C ILE A 23 -15.96 16.14 24.02
N LEU A 24 -16.77 15.11 23.73
CA LEU A 24 -17.68 15.10 22.57
C LEU A 24 -18.80 16.15 22.65
N LYS A 25 -19.15 16.63 23.85
CA LYS A 25 -20.14 17.70 24.04
C LYS A 25 -19.52 19.09 23.92
N GLU A 26 -18.30 19.26 24.43
CA GLU A 26 -17.60 20.55 24.48
C GLU A 26 -16.96 20.93 23.13
N HIS A 27 -16.39 19.96 22.42
CA HIS A 27 -15.63 20.20 21.20
C HIS A 27 -16.51 20.08 19.95
N VAL A 28 -17.34 21.10 19.73
CA VAL A 28 -18.23 21.21 18.54
C VAL A 28 -17.50 21.82 17.33
N LYS A 29 -16.36 22.47 17.56
CA LYS A 29 -15.52 23.10 16.54
C LYS A 29 -14.08 22.61 16.65
N MET A 30 -13.40 22.57 15.51
CA MET A 30 -12.02 22.14 15.38
C MET A 30 -11.15 23.35 15.02
N GLU A 31 -9.96 23.43 15.60
CA GLU A 31 -8.97 24.42 15.18
C GLU A 31 -8.45 24.12 13.76
N PRO A 32 -8.08 25.14 12.98
CA PRO A 32 -7.49 24.94 11.66
C PRO A 32 -6.24 24.06 11.74
N TYR A 33 -6.14 23.08 10.83
CA TYR A 33 -5.00 22.17 10.80
C TYR A 33 -3.72 22.89 10.40
N LYS A 34 -2.69 22.79 11.24
CA LYS A 34 -1.34 23.20 10.86
C LYS A 34 -0.72 22.19 9.90
N THR A 35 0.05 22.70 8.94
CA THR A 35 0.75 21.89 7.96
C THR A 35 2.27 21.95 8.17
N MET A 36 2.95 20.90 7.73
CA MET A 36 4.41 20.82 7.68
C MET A 36 4.84 20.30 6.31
N ASP A 37 6.04 20.69 5.87
CA ASP A 37 6.65 20.10 4.68
C ASP A 37 7.19 18.70 4.98
N SER A 38 6.85 17.75 4.11
CA SER A 38 7.35 16.38 4.17
C SER A 38 7.88 15.96 2.80
N GLY A 39 9.07 16.47 2.46
CA GLY A 39 9.66 16.31 1.14
C GLY A 39 8.84 17.07 0.10
N ASP A 40 8.35 16.37 -0.92
CA ASP A 40 7.61 16.97 -2.05
C ASP A 40 6.13 17.30 -1.73
N ARG A 41 5.70 17.24 -0.46
CA ARG A 41 4.28 17.38 -0.08
C ARG A 41 4.10 18.14 1.21
N ILE A 42 3.10 19.02 1.22
CA ILE A 42 2.55 19.63 2.42
C ILE A 42 1.62 18.61 3.09
N VAL A 43 1.90 18.26 4.34
CA VAL A 43 1.10 17.30 5.12
C VAL A 43 0.66 17.91 6.44
N ILE A 44 -0.40 17.37 7.04
CA ILE A 44 -0.86 17.84 8.35
C ILE A 44 0.15 17.44 9.43
N ASP A 45 0.54 18.41 10.24
CA ASP A 45 1.31 18.15 11.44
C ASP A 45 0.39 17.60 12.53
N LYS A 46 0.32 16.26 12.59
CA LYS A 46 -0.49 15.55 13.59
C LYS A 46 -0.05 15.80 15.02
N SER A 47 1.20 16.22 15.25
CA SER A 47 1.68 16.49 16.61
C SER A 47 1.01 17.73 17.22
N GLN A 48 0.46 18.61 16.37
CA GLN A 48 -0.17 19.85 16.77
C GLN A 48 -1.68 19.72 17.00
N ILE A 49 -2.29 18.57 16.66
CA ILE A 49 -3.72 18.34 16.92
C ILE A 49 -3.87 17.96 18.39
N ARG A 50 -4.71 18.70 19.13
CA ARG A 50 -4.94 18.45 20.55
C ARG A 50 -5.55 17.07 20.76
N ILE A 51 -5.29 16.46 21.92
CA ILE A 51 -5.74 15.10 22.18
C ILE A 51 -7.28 14.99 22.18
N GLU A 52 -7.96 16.03 22.65
CA GLU A 52 -9.41 16.17 22.67
C GLU A 52 -9.98 16.16 21.24
N GLU A 53 -9.38 16.93 20.34
CA GLU A 53 -9.73 16.97 18.93
C GLU A 53 -9.48 15.62 18.23
N GLN A 54 -8.38 14.94 18.57
CA GLN A 54 -8.11 13.59 18.06
C GLN A 54 -9.20 12.60 18.47
N ILE A 55 -9.66 12.67 19.72
CA ILE A 55 -10.77 11.85 20.24
C ILE A 55 -12.06 12.12 19.45
N VAL A 56 -12.39 13.39 19.21
CA VAL A 56 -13.57 13.77 18.40
C VAL A 56 -13.46 13.21 16.98
N LEU A 57 -12.32 13.39 16.31
CA LEU A 57 -12.09 12.88 14.95
C LEU A 57 -12.19 11.35 14.88
N ASP A 58 -11.59 10.65 15.84
CA ASP A 58 -11.65 9.19 15.88
C ASP A 58 -13.04 8.66 16.23
N TYR A 59 -13.83 9.40 17.02
CA TYR A 59 -15.23 9.10 17.26
C TYR A 59 -16.04 9.13 15.95
N TYR A 60 -16.00 10.25 15.23
CA TYR A 60 -16.78 10.39 13.99
C TYR A 60 -16.31 9.45 12.89
N LYS A 61 -15.00 9.23 12.77
CA LYS A 61 -14.44 8.20 11.90
C LYS A 61 -14.99 6.81 12.25
N SER A 62 -15.00 6.44 13.52
CA SER A 62 -15.49 5.12 13.96
C SER A 62 -16.99 4.98 13.80
N LEU A 63 -17.74 6.08 14.00
CA LEU A 63 -19.17 6.17 13.76
C LEU A 63 -19.47 5.88 12.28
N LEU A 64 -18.87 6.66 11.37
CA LEU A 64 -19.09 6.53 9.93
C LEU A 64 -18.62 5.18 9.39
N ASN A 65 -17.46 4.69 9.81
CA ASN A 65 -16.94 3.39 9.38
C ASN A 65 -17.93 2.25 9.68
N ARG A 66 -18.60 2.30 10.84
CA ARG A 66 -19.54 1.24 11.25
C ARG A 66 -20.92 1.42 10.63
N TYR A 67 -21.48 2.63 10.67
CA TYR A 67 -22.83 2.88 10.18
C TYR A 67 -22.91 2.79 8.65
N CYS A 68 -21.90 3.28 7.93
CA CYS A 68 -21.85 3.20 6.47
C CYS A 68 -21.16 1.92 5.97
N ASN A 69 -20.73 1.02 6.86
CA ASN A 69 -19.97 -0.19 6.51
C ASN A 69 -18.81 0.08 5.54
N ILE A 70 -18.00 1.12 5.84
CA ILE A 70 -16.95 1.59 4.95
C ILE A 70 -15.89 0.50 4.79
N LYS A 71 -15.74 0.02 3.56
CA LYS A 71 -14.72 -0.96 3.20
C LYS A 71 -13.51 -0.24 2.66
N PHE A 72 -12.34 -0.55 3.21
CA PHE A 72 -11.08 -0.06 2.70
C PHE A 72 -10.47 -1.10 1.73
N PRO A 73 -9.95 -0.67 0.58
CA PRO A 73 -9.44 -1.60 -0.43
C PRO A 73 -8.20 -2.34 0.09
N ASN A 74 -8.15 -3.64 -0.20
CA ASN A 74 -7.04 -4.50 0.20
C ASN A 74 -6.17 -4.83 -1.03
N ARG A 75 -4.98 -4.24 -1.10
CA ARG A 75 -4.02 -4.46 -2.19
C ARG A 75 -3.74 -5.95 -2.44
N SER A 76 -3.62 -6.76 -1.39
CA SER A 76 -3.34 -8.20 -1.58
C SER A 76 -4.50 -8.88 -2.30
N TYR A 77 -5.73 -8.64 -1.85
CA TYR A 77 -6.93 -9.25 -2.44
C TYR A 77 -7.09 -8.86 -3.91
N ILE A 78 -7.02 -7.56 -4.20
CA ILE A 78 -7.09 -7.02 -5.57
C ILE A 78 -6.03 -7.68 -6.47
N MET A 79 -4.79 -7.78 -5.98
CA MET A 79 -3.72 -8.37 -6.77
C MET A 79 -3.88 -9.88 -6.96
N THR A 80 -4.39 -10.62 -5.98
CA THR A 80 -4.70 -12.04 -6.13
C THR A 80 -5.76 -12.25 -7.22
N GLU A 81 -6.83 -11.45 -7.23
CA GLU A 81 -7.88 -11.52 -8.26
C GLU A 81 -7.34 -11.19 -9.65
N LEU A 82 -6.64 -10.07 -9.80
CA LEU A 82 -6.02 -9.69 -11.07
C LEU A 82 -5.04 -10.74 -11.58
N MET A 83 -4.21 -11.29 -10.70
CA MET A 83 -3.25 -12.31 -11.10
C MET A 83 -3.96 -13.61 -11.51
N ASN A 84 -5.20 -13.87 -11.09
CA ASN A 84 -6.00 -15.01 -11.55
C ASN A 84 -6.65 -14.73 -12.91
N LEU A 85 -7.12 -13.49 -13.13
CA LEU A 85 -7.81 -13.08 -14.36
C LEU A 85 -6.86 -12.80 -15.53
N MET A 86 -5.80 -12.03 -15.31
CA MET A 86 -4.89 -11.58 -16.38
C MET A 86 -4.27 -12.74 -17.19
N PRO A 87 -3.88 -13.89 -16.61
CA PRO A 87 -3.37 -15.03 -17.39
C PRO A 87 -4.40 -15.59 -18.38
N ILE A 88 -5.70 -15.54 -18.07
CA ILE A 88 -6.76 -16.13 -18.92
C ILE A 88 -7.37 -15.12 -19.88
N LEU A 89 -7.07 -13.83 -19.75
CA LEU A 89 -7.69 -12.76 -20.53
C LEU A 89 -7.51 -12.94 -22.06
N HIS A 90 -6.39 -13.52 -22.49
CA HIS A 90 -6.12 -13.83 -23.91
C HIS A 90 -7.07 -14.87 -24.52
N LYS A 91 -7.85 -15.59 -23.71
CA LYS A 91 -8.85 -16.57 -24.16
C LYS A 91 -10.19 -15.92 -24.51
N TYR A 92 -10.43 -14.69 -24.06
CA TYR A 92 -11.64 -13.95 -24.42
C TYR A 92 -11.56 -13.50 -25.88
N TYR A 93 -12.70 -13.53 -26.58
CA TYR A 93 -12.79 -13.07 -27.97
C TYR A 93 -12.43 -11.59 -28.09
N ALA A 94 -12.95 -10.78 -27.16
CA ALA A 94 -12.65 -9.36 -27.02
C ALA A 94 -12.35 -9.04 -25.56
N TYR A 95 -11.60 -7.96 -25.33
CA TYR A 95 -11.47 -7.36 -24.01
C TYR A 95 -11.00 -5.92 -24.15
N THR A 96 -11.27 -5.13 -23.11
CA THR A 96 -10.69 -3.80 -22.88
C THR A 96 -10.13 -3.74 -21.47
N ILE A 97 -8.93 -3.19 -21.32
CA ILE A 97 -8.36 -2.82 -20.03
C ILE A 97 -8.23 -1.30 -19.99
N TYR A 98 -8.83 -0.69 -18.98
CA TYR A 98 -8.77 0.74 -18.75
C TYR A 98 -8.27 1.00 -17.33
N LYS A 99 -7.03 1.50 -17.23
CA LYS A 99 -6.40 1.90 -15.97
C LYS A 99 -6.43 3.42 -15.90
N PHE A 100 -6.80 3.99 -14.77
CA PHE A 100 -6.81 5.43 -14.57
C PHE A 100 -6.44 5.78 -13.12
N ASP A 101 -6.10 7.05 -12.90
CA ASP A 101 -5.77 7.62 -11.60
C ASP A 101 -6.48 8.97 -11.47
N PHE A 102 -6.79 9.41 -10.25
CA PHE A 102 -7.39 10.71 -10.02
C PHE A 102 -6.33 11.78 -9.74
N LYS A 103 -6.50 12.98 -10.29
CA LYS A 103 -5.68 14.14 -9.91
C LYS A 103 -6.07 14.60 -8.51
N GLU A 104 -5.07 14.77 -7.63
CA GLU A 104 -5.24 15.34 -6.28
C GLU A 104 -6.46 14.78 -5.52
N PHE A 105 -6.59 13.44 -5.53
CA PHE A 105 -7.82 12.73 -5.16
C PHE A 105 -8.49 13.23 -3.86
N PHE A 106 -7.71 13.34 -2.78
CA PHE A 106 -8.22 13.80 -1.49
C PHE A 106 -8.78 15.23 -1.56
N TYR A 107 -8.00 16.16 -2.11
CA TYR A 107 -8.33 17.59 -2.17
C TYR A 107 -9.48 17.89 -3.13
N SER A 108 -9.67 17.03 -4.13
CA SER A 108 -10.69 17.21 -5.17
C SER A 108 -12.07 16.67 -4.80
N ILE A 109 -12.18 15.84 -3.76
CA ILE A 109 -13.46 15.32 -3.28
C ILE A 109 -14.18 16.41 -2.48
N SER A 110 -15.43 16.66 -2.83
CA SER A 110 -16.32 17.60 -2.13
C SER A 110 -16.74 17.05 -0.77
N PRO A 111 -16.39 17.70 0.35
CA PRO A 111 -16.85 17.30 1.69
C PRO A 111 -18.38 17.39 1.82
N LYS A 112 -19.00 18.32 1.09
CA LYS A 112 -20.47 18.42 0.99
C LYS A 112 -21.10 17.15 0.40
N LYS A 113 -20.47 16.54 -0.62
CA LYS A 113 -20.96 15.27 -1.20
C LYS A 113 -20.92 14.13 -0.19
N SER A 114 -19.87 14.07 0.64
CA SER A 114 -19.82 13.11 1.74
C SER A 114 -20.97 13.33 2.72
N PHE A 115 -21.26 14.58 3.09
CA PHE A 115 -22.34 14.89 4.03
C PHE A 115 -23.72 14.51 3.49
N GLU A 116 -24.02 14.83 2.23
CA GLU A 116 -25.25 14.42 1.54
C GLU A 116 -25.44 12.89 1.65
N TYR A 117 -24.42 12.11 1.32
CA TYR A 117 -24.48 10.64 1.41
C TYR A 117 -24.69 10.15 2.85
N ILE A 118 -24.06 10.79 3.85
CA ILE A 118 -24.23 10.43 5.26
C ILE A 118 -25.68 10.64 5.70
N CYS A 119 -26.29 11.77 5.33
CA CYS A 119 -27.69 12.07 5.66
C CYS A 119 -28.64 11.01 5.11
N ASP A 120 -28.38 10.51 3.91
CA ASP A 120 -29.21 9.48 3.28
C ASP A 120 -28.98 8.09 3.88
N SER A 121 -27.80 7.85 4.46
CA SER A 121 -27.35 6.50 4.86
C SER A 121 -27.36 6.24 6.37
N VAL A 122 -27.37 7.27 7.21
CA VAL A 122 -27.11 7.14 8.65
C VAL A 122 -28.13 7.91 9.49
N ASN A 123 -28.70 7.22 10.47
CA ASN A 123 -29.50 7.86 11.52
C ASN A 123 -28.61 8.52 12.59
N LEU A 124 -28.28 9.79 12.35
CA LEU A 124 -27.46 10.63 13.22
C LEU A 124 -28.27 11.23 14.38
N LYS A 125 -27.63 11.38 15.54
CA LYS A 125 -28.15 12.24 16.61
C LYS A 125 -28.02 13.71 16.19
N THR A 126 -28.82 14.59 16.78
CA THR A 126 -28.76 16.05 16.51
C THR A 126 -27.36 16.63 16.66
N SER A 127 -26.62 16.24 17.71
CA SER A 127 -25.24 16.69 17.91
C SER A 127 -24.29 16.20 16.82
N GLU A 128 -24.44 14.95 16.39
CA GLU A 128 -23.61 14.33 15.34
C GLU A 128 -23.90 14.96 13.97
N PHE A 129 -25.18 15.17 13.67
CA PHE A 129 -25.62 15.88 12.47
C PHE A 129 -25.05 17.29 12.43
N THR A 130 -25.20 18.03 13.53
CA THR A 130 -24.72 19.42 13.62
C THR A 130 -23.20 19.49 13.44
N PHE A 131 -22.45 18.60 14.10
CA PHE A 131 -21.00 18.53 13.94
C PHE A 131 -20.61 18.21 12.50
N LEU A 132 -21.13 17.13 11.91
CA LEU A 132 -20.74 16.72 10.56
C LEU A 132 -21.12 17.75 9.50
N LYS A 133 -22.27 18.42 9.67
CA LYS A 133 -22.71 19.52 8.80
C LYS A 133 -21.74 20.70 8.85
N ASN A 134 -21.37 21.13 10.06
CA ASN A 134 -20.45 22.25 10.23
C ASN A 134 -19.04 21.87 9.76
N TYR A 135 -18.56 20.70 10.16
CA TYR A 135 -17.24 20.20 9.80
C TYR A 135 -17.03 20.10 8.29
N THR A 136 -18.00 19.55 7.55
CA THR A 136 -17.92 19.44 6.07
C THR A 136 -18.20 20.76 5.34
N LYS A 137 -18.77 21.77 6.02
CA LYS A 137 -18.93 23.12 5.48
C LYS A 137 -17.67 23.96 5.69
N GLU A 138 -17.03 23.84 6.85
CA GLU A 138 -15.84 24.60 7.23
C GLU A 138 -14.58 24.04 6.55
N ASN A 139 -14.46 22.73 6.42
CA ASN A 139 -13.38 22.09 5.66
C ASN A 139 -13.81 21.98 4.19
N VAL A 140 -13.26 22.85 3.34
CA VAL A 140 -13.57 22.87 1.90
C VAL A 140 -12.87 21.73 1.14
N GLU A 141 -11.81 21.16 1.72
CA GLU A 141 -11.00 20.10 1.11
C GLU A 141 -10.74 18.97 2.13
N LEU A 142 -10.68 17.73 1.64
CA LEU A 142 -10.22 16.60 2.45
C LEU A 142 -8.71 16.46 2.29
N ILE A 143 -8.03 16.25 3.41
CA ILE A 143 -6.58 16.23 3.47
C ILE A 143 -6.11 14.85 3.95
N PRO A 144 -5.14 14.21 3.27
CA PRO A 144 -4.61 12.92 3.67
C PRO A 144 -3.95 13.00 5.05
N GLY A 145 -4.16 11.97 5.85
CA GLY A 145 -3.58 11.84 7.18
C GLY A 145 -4.60 11.97 8.31
N ILE A 146 -5.68 12.71 8.15
CA ILE A 146 -6.78 12.73 9.13
C ILE A 146 -7.62 11.47 8.99
N GLY A 147 -7.89 10.81 10.12
CA GLY A 147 -8.67 9.57 10.16
C GLY A 147 -10.08 9.73 9.59
N LEU A 148 -10.77 10.80 9.98
CA LEU A 148 -12.11 11.13 9.48
C LEU A 148 -12.11 11.44 7.98
N HIS A 149 -11.14 12.21 7.48
CA HIS A 149 -11.00 12.48 6.04
C HIS A 149 -10.84 11.20 5.22
N ASN A 150 -10.02 10.26 5.69
CA ASN A 150 -9.87 8.96 5.01
C ASN A 150 -11.22 8.22 4.92
N SER A 151 -12.04 8.28 5.98
CA SER A 151 -13.38 7.69 5.99
C SER A 151 -14.32 8.41 5.02
N LEU A 152 -14.31 9.74 4.97
CA LEU A 152 -15.15 10.53 4.05
C LEU A 152 -14.79 10.29 2.57
N VAL A 153 -13.50 10.19 2.26
CA VAL A 153 -13.00 9.80 0.93
C VAL A 153 -13.48 8.41 0.56
N GLU A 154 -13.30 7.42 1.44
CA GLU A 154 -13.66 6.04 1.16
C GLU A 154 -15.18 5.81 1.16
N LEU A 155 -15.96 6.65 1.84
CA LEU A 155 -17.41 6.65 1.76
C LEU A 155 -17.87 6.95 0.32
N ASN A 156 -17.42 8.08 -0.25
CA ASN A 156 -17.70 8.43 -1.63
C ASN A 156 -17.08 7.42 -2.61
N GLY A 157 -15.89 6.90 -2.27
CA GLY A 157 -15.20 5.89 -3.06
C GLY A 157 -16.00 4.59 -3.18
N ASN A 158 -16.54 4.08 -2.08
CA ASN A 158 -17.40 2.90 -2.08
C ASN A 158 -18.67 3.12 -2.91
N TYR A 159 -19.26 4.31 -2.83
CA TYR A 159 -20.40 4.67 -3.68
C TYR A 159 -20.03 4.68 -5.16
N PHE A 160 -18.91 5.33 -5.51
CA PHE A 160 -18.37 5.33 -6.87
C PHE A 160 -18.10 3.92 -7.39
N ASP A 161 -17.53 3.04 -6.57
CA ASP A 161 -17.24 1.65 -6.95
C ASP A 161 -18.51 0.85 -7.29
N ILE A 162 -19.61 1.10 -6.56
CA ILE A 162 -20.92 0.52 -6.85
C ILE A 162 -21.46 1.03 -8.18
N GLU A 163 -21.39 2.35 -8.40
CA GLU A 163 -21.90 2.97 -9.62
C GLU A 163 -21.08 2.58 -10.87
N MET A 164 -19.76 2.43 -10.74
CA MET A 164 -18.89 1.89 -11.80
C MET A 164 -19.34 0.49 -12.22
N LYS A 165 -19.57 -0.41 -11.27
CA LYS A 165 -20.02 -1.78 -11.56
C LYS A 165 -21.42 -1.81 -12.21
N LYS A 166 -22.30 -0.88 -11.85
CA LYS A 166 -23.62 -0.75 -12.48
C LYS A 166 -23.52 -0.22 -13.91
N ALA A 167 -22.72 0.83 -14.12
CA ALA A 167 -22.61 1.50 -15.42
C ALA A 167 -21.96 0.61 -16.49
N PHE A 168 -21.03 -0.25 -16.08
CA PHE A 168 -20.34 -1.19 -16.96
C PHE A 168 -20.82 -2.63 -16.77
N LYS A 169 -22.05 -2.83 -16.30
CA LYS A 169 -22.60 -4.17 -16.02
C LYS A 169 -22.56 -5.08 -17.25
N GLU A 170 -22.87 -4.52 -18.41
CA GLU A 170 -22.72 -5.20 -19.70
C GLU A 170 -21.23 -5.31 -20.03
N GLY A 171 -20.79 -6.56 -20.25
CA GLY A 171 -19.40 -6.89 -20.51
C GLY A 171 -18.43 -6.72 -19.33
N PHE A 172 -18.95 -6.61 -18.11
CA PHE A 172 -18.12 -6.51 -16.90
C PHE A 172 -17.29 -7.78 -16.66
N LEU A 173 -15.96 -7.65 -16.60
CA LEU A 173 -15.09 -8.72 -16.07
C LEU A 173 -14.55 -8.38 -14.69
N TYR A 174 -14.01 -7.18 -14.52
CA TYR A 174 -13.35 -6.81 -13.28
C TYR A 174 -13.29 -5.30 -13.08
N TYR A 175 -13.41 -4.89 -11.83
CA TYR A 175 -13.10 -3.52 -11.41
C TYR A 175 -12.54 -3.51 -10.00
N ALA A 176 -11.46 -2.76 -9.81
CA ALA A 176 -10.93 -2.46 -8.50
C ALA A 176 -10.37 -1.04 -8.44
N ARG A 177 -10.54 -0.41 -7.29
CA ARG A 177 -9.90 0.84 -6.90
C ARG A 177 -9.05 0.61 -5.66
N TYR A 178 -7.87 1.20 -5.63
CA TYR A 178 -7.04 1.27 -4.44
C TYR A 178 -6.66 2.72 -4.19
N VAL A 179 -7.46 3.39 -3.35
CA VAL A 179 -7.39 4.84 -3.15
C VAL A 179 -7.68 5.57 -4.46
N ASP A 180 -6.66 6.07 -5.14
CA ASP A 180 -6.70 6.87 -6.36
C ASP A 180 -6.49 6.05 -7.65
N ASP A 181 -5.72 4.97 -7.57
CA ASP A 181 -5.45 4.06 -8.69
C ASP A 181 -6.64 3.13 -8.96
N CYS A 182 -7.18 3.14 -10.17
CA CYS A 182 -8.30 2.32 -10.62
C CYS A 182 -7.93 1.43 -11.81
N ILE A 183 -8.56 0.25 -11.90
CA ILE A 183 -8.49 -0.62 -13.07
C ILE A 183 -9.86 -1.20 -13.38
N LEU A 184 -10.29 -1.10 -14.64
CA LEU A 184 -11.50 -1.67 -15.21
C LEU A 184 -11.11 -2.64 -16.33
N ILE A 185 -11.71 -3.82 -16.35
CA ILE A 185 -11.55 -4.83 -17.41
C ILE A 185 -12.93 -5.25 -17.89
N LEU A 186 -13.12 -5.21 -19.20
CA LEU A 186 -14.35 -5.59 -19.89
C LEU A 186 -14.07 -6.75 -20.87
N ASP A 187 -15.05 -7.60 -21.15
CA ASP A 187 -14.99 -8.70 -22.14
C ASP A 187 -15.33 -8.27 -23.57
N GLU A 188 -15.46 -6.97 -23.78
CA GLU A 188 -15.75 -6.36 -25.07
C GLU A 188 -14.72 -5.27 -25.41
N LYS A 189 -14.69 -4.85 -26.69
CA LYS A 189 -13.90 -3.71 -27.14
C LYS A 189 -14.70 -2.44 -26.97
N VAL A 190 -14.27 -1.57 -26.05
CA VAL A 190 -14.92 -0.29 -25.78
C VAL A 190 -13.94 0.83 -26.05
N ALA A 191 -14.37 1.83 -26.81
CA ALA A 191 -13.59 3.02 -27.12
C ALA A 191 -13.25 3.80 -25.84
N ARG A 192 -12.05 4.36 -25.78
CA ARG A 192 -11.52 5.10 -24.61
C ARG A 192 -12.45 6.23 -24.19
N ASP A 193 -12.89 7.03 -25.15
CA ASP A 193 -13.75 8.19 -25.02
C ASP A 193 -15.15 7.84 -24.49
N LYS A 194 -15.69 6.66 -24.82
CA LYS A 194 -16.95 6.15 -24.20
C LYS A 194 -16.75 5.81 -22.71
N ILE A 195 -15.61 5.20 -22.37
CA ILE A 195 -15.28 4.88 -20.97
C ILE A 195 -15.05 6.18 -20.20
N GLU A 196 -14.19 7.08 -20.71
CA GLU A 196 -13.86 8.36 -20.07
C GLU A 196 -15.11 9.21 -19.82
N LYS A 197 -16.01 9.34 -20.81
CA LYS A 197 -17.27 10.06 -20.63
C LYS A 197 -18.11 9.49 -19.49
N THR A 198 -18.24 8.16 -19.44
CA THR A 198 -18.99 7.48 -18.37
C THR A 198 -18.32 7.69 -17.01
N VAL A 199 -17.01 7.48 -16.93
CA VAL A 199 -16.23 7.64 -15.70
C VAL A 199 -16.31 9.08 -15.20
N SER A 200 -16.12 10.10 -16.05
CA SER A 200 -16.22 11.51 -15.67
C SER A 200 -17.60 11.89 -15.15
N ASN A 201 -18.68 11.36 -15.74
CA ASN A 201 -20.03 11.59 -15.24
C ASN A 201 -20.24 10.99 -13.83
N LEU A 202 -19.76 9.76 -13.63
CA LEU A 202 -19.82 9.10 -12.33
C LEU A 202 -18.96 9.81 -11.27
N MET A 203 -17.78 10.29 -11.65
CA MET A 203 -16.90 11.04 -10.75
C MET A 203 -17.58 12.33 -10.27
N LYS A 204 -18.19 13.10 -11.18
CA LYS A 204 -18.94 14.32 -10.82
C LYS A 204 -20.13 14.01 -9.89
N LYS A 205 -20.83 12.91 -10.16
CA LYS A 205 -21.94 12.42 -9.33
C LYS A 205 -21.48 12.06 -7.91
N CYS A 206 -20.41 11.29 -7.78
CA CYS A 206 -20.00 10.69 -6.50
C CYS A 206 -19.04 11.57 -5.68
N PHE A 207 -18.16 12.31 -6.33
CA PHE A 207 -17.10 13.09 -5.67
C PHE A 207 -17.31 14.61 -5.77
N GLY A 208 -18.08 15.09 -6.75
CA GLY A 208 -18.29 16.52 -7.01
C GLY A 208 -17.50 17.03 -8.22
N ASN A 209 -17.58 18.33 -8.52
CA ASN A 209 -17.15 18.87 -9.83
C ASN A 209 -15.65 19.14 -9.99
N LYS A 210 -14.87 19.15 -8.91
CA LYS A 210 -13.42 19.46 -8.95
C LYS A 210 -12.55 18.26 -9.34
N ILE A 211 -13.11 17.06 -9.34
CA ILE A 211 -12.36 15.83 -9.58
C ILE A 211 -12.11 15.63 -11.07
N ASP A 212 -10.87 15.27 -11.41
CA ASP A 212 -10.46 14.98 -12.78
C ASP A 212 -9.59 13.73 -12.85
N ILE A 213 -9.61 13.09 -14.03
CA ILE A 213 -8.73 11.96 -14.35
C ILE A 213 -7.34 12.52 -14.63
N HIS A 214 -6.30 11.84 -14.14
CA HIS A 214 -4.91 12.17 -14.47
C HIS A 214 -4.55 11.60 -15.86
N PRO A 215 -4.38 12.45 -16.89
CA PRO A 215 -4.23 11.96 -18.27
C PRO A 215 -2.98 11.10 -18.45
N ASP A 216 -1.85 11.53 -17.88
CA ASP A 216 -0.56 10.82 -17.99
C ASP A 216 -0.50 9.46 -17.29
N LYS A 217 -1.46 9.19 -16.42
CA LYS A 217 -1.56 7.91 -15.68
C LYS A 217 -2.76 7.08 -16.13
N THR A 218 -3.34 7.45 -17.26
CA THR A 218 -4.45 6.75 -17.88
C THR A 218 -3.94 5.89 -19.02
N GLU A 219 -4.29 4.62 -18.98
CA GLU A 219 -3.88 3.62 -19.96
C GLU A 219 -5.11 2.89 -20.48
N HIS A 220 -5.20 2.71 -21.80
CA HIS A 220 -6.30 2.02 -22.47
C HIS A 220 -5.73 1.04 -23.47
N TYR A 221 -6.15 -0.22 -23.37
CA TYR A 221 -5.73 -1.28 -24.28
C TYR A 221 -6.86 -2.25 -24.58
N GLN A 222 -6.86 -2.83 -25.77
CA GLN A 222 -7.84 -3.80 -26.24
C GLN A 222 -7.19 -5.11 -26.66
N SER A 223 -8.00 -6.15 -26.88
CA SER A 223 -7.54 -7.50 -27.23
C SER A 223 -6.70 -7.63 -28.52
N GLY A 224 -6.63 -6.59 -29.34
CA GLY A 224 -5.76 -6.54 -30.53
C GLY A 224 -4.37 -5.96 -30.28
N ASP A 225 -4.19 -5.25 -29.16
CA ASP A 225 -2.99 -4.48 -28.90
C ASP A 225 -1.80 -5.36 -28.51
N ARG A 226 -0.61 -4.84 -28.78
CA ARG A 226 0.66 -5.55 -28.65
C ARG A 226 1.69 -4.62 -28.04
N ASN A 227 2.74 -5.20 -27.46
CA ASN A 227 3.90 -4.47 -26.95
C ASN A 227 3.56 -3.36 -25.94
N TYR A 228 2.64 -3.65 -25.02
CA TYR A 228 2.24 -2.69 -23.98
C TYR A 228 2.45 -3.25 -22.58
N LYS A 229 2.50 -2.36 -21.61
CA LYS A 229 2.65 -2.69 -20.19
C LYS A 229 1.64 -1.90 -19.38
N ILE A 230 1.07 -2.54 -18.38
CA ILE A 230 0.17 -1.92 -17.41
C ILE A 230 0.82 -1.99 -16.03
N ASN A 231 1.03 -0.84 -15.41
CA ASN A 231 1.54 -0.77 -14.03
C ASN A 231 0.38 -0.57 -13.05
N TYR A 232 0.25 -1.48 -12.08
CA TYR A 232 -0.80 -1.38 -11.08
C TYR A 232 -0.33 -1.92 -9.72
N LEU A 233 -0.47 -1.11 -8.68
CA LEU A 233 -0.10 -1.41 -7.28
C LEU A 233 1.33 -1.97 -7.12
N GLY A 234 2.26 -1.50 -7.96
CA GLY A 234 3.68 -1.89 -7.95
C GLY A 234 4.01 -3.13 -8.78
N TYR A 235 3.03 -3.82 -9.35
CA TYR A 235 3.24 -4.89 -10.32
C TYR A 235 3.20 -4.33 -11.75
N VAL A 236 3.73 -5.11 -12.70
CA VAL A 236 3.59 -4.88 -14.12
C VAL A 236 2.97 -6.09 -14.81
N PHE A 237 2.03 -5.82 -15.72
CA PHE A 237 1.46 -6.78 -16.65
C PHE A 237 1.92 -6.41 -18.06
N GLU A 238 2.66 -7.29 -18.72
CA GLU A 238 3.26 -7.03 -20.03
C GLU A 238 2.64 -7.90 -21.11
N LYS A 239 2.18 -7.26 -22.18
CA LYS A 239 1.73 -7.92 -23.40
C LYS A 239 2.82 -7.80 -24.47
N GLY A 240 3.31 -8.93 -24.96
CA GLY A 240 4.35 -8.97 -25.98
C GLY A 240 3.83 -8.72 -27.41
N GLN A 241 4.61 -9.17 -28.38
CA GLN A 241 4.33 -8.98 -29.81
C GLN A 241 3.11 -9.74 -30.34
N SER A 242 2.60 -10.73 -29.59
CA SER A 242 1.42 -11.48 -29.97
C SER A 242 0.28 -11.21 -29.00
N ALA A 243 -0.80 -10.64 -29.53
CA ALA A 243 -2.04 -10.41 -28.80
C ALA A 243 -2.69 -11.72 -28.29
N LYS A 244 -2.40 -12.86 -28.93
CA LYS A 244 -2.90 -14.18 -28.51
C LYS A 244 -2.10 -14.82 -27.38
N LYS A 245 -0.88 -14.34 -27.10
CA LYS A 245 -0.05 -14.88 -26.01
C LYS A 245 -0.53 -14.37 -24.66
N GLN A 246 -0.22 -15.15 -23.61
CA GLN A 246 -0.47 -14.77 -22.22
C GLN A 246 0.31 -13.51 -21.83
N PHE A 247 -0.19 -12.80 -20.83
CA PHE A 247 0.57 -11.73 -20.20
C PHE A 247 1.78 -12.29 -19.47
N LYS A 248 2.86 -11.50 -19.44
CA LYS A 248 3.96 -11.69 -18.52
C LYS A 248 3.78 -10.82 -17.29
N PHE A 249 4.25 -11.30 -16.15
CA PHE A 249 4.04 -10.66 -14.85
C PHE A 249 5.37 -10.18 -14.25
N GLY A 250 5.36 -9.10 -13.50
CA GLY A 250 6.59 -8.62 -12.91
C GLY A 250 6.41 -7.56 -11.85
N ILE A 251 7.53 -6.98 -11.46
CA ILE A 251 7.62 -5.82 -10.58
C ILE A 251 7.78 -4.58 -11.46
N ALA A 252 7.02 -3.53 -11.17
CA ALA A 252 7.11 -2.26 -11.89
C ALA A 252 8.54 -1.69 -11.81
N GLU A 253 9.04 -1.13 -12.92
CA GLU A 253 10.43 -0.70 -13.04
C GLU A 253 10.84 0.33 -11.99
N LYS A 254 9.96 1.30 -11.68
CA LYS A 254 10.18 2.26 -10.59
C LYS A 254 10.45 1.58 -9.24
N LYS A 255 9.81 0.44 -8.97
CA LYS A 255 10.03 -0.34 -7.74
C LYS A 255 11.33 -1.16 -7.83
N LEU A 256 11.61 -1.78 -8.97
CA LEU A 256 12.89 -2.46 -9.21
C LEU A 256 14.08 -1.53 -9.01
N ASN A 257 14.02 -0.31 -9.56
CA ASN A 257 15.08 0.70 -9.40
C ASN A 257 15.27 1.11 -7.94
N LYS A 258 14.20 1.17 -7.14
CA LYS A 258 14.31 1.39 -5.69
C LYS A 258 15.09 0.27 -5.01
N TYR A 259 14.82 -0.99 -5.35
CA TYR A 259 15.56 -2.12 -4.77
C TYR A 259 17.00 -2.19 -5.27
N LYS A 260 17.27 -1.88 -6.54
CA LYS A 260 18.62 -1.76 -7.08
C LYS A 260 19.44 -0.72 -6.29
N LYS A 261 18.86 0.44 -5.99
CA LYS A 261 19.51 1.46 -5.14
C LYS A 261 19.78 0.95 -3.72
N GLN A 262 18.92 0.09 -3.17
CA GLN A 262 19.16 -0.55 -1.86
C GLN A 262 20.32 -1.55 -1.92
N ILE A 263 20.38 -2.38 -2.97
CA ILE A 263 21.52 -3.30 -3.21
C ILE A 263 22.81 -2.49 -3.32
N GLU A 264 22.80 -1.41 -4.10
CA GLU A 264 23.95 -0.52 -4.28
C GLU A 264 24.42 0.10 -2.98
N LYS A 265 23.51 0.59 -2.13
CA LYS A 265 23.85 1.08 -0.79
C LYS A 265 24.55 0.00 0.06
N ILE A 266 24.04 -1.23 0.04
CA ILE A 266 24.62 -2.35 0.79
C ILE A 266 26.03 -2.70 0.26
N VAL A 267 26.22 -2.68 -1.06
CA VAL A 267 27.52 -2.96 -1.70
C VAL A 267 28.55 -1.86 -1.39
N LEU A 268 28.14 -0.59 -1.45
CA LEU A 268 29.00 0.55 -1.09
C LEU A 268 29.37 0.56 0.39
N GLU A 269 28.43 0.19 1.26
CA GLU A 269 28.71 0.01 2.70
C GLU A 269 29.77 -1.07 2.93
N TYR A 270 29.67 -2.20 2.22
CA TYR A 270 30.70 -3.24 2.25
C TYR A 270 32.08 -2.74 1.79
N ALA A 271 32.15 -1.93 0.72
CA ALA A 271 33.41 -1.38 0.26
C ALA A 271 34.12 -0.53 1.34
N GLY A 272 33.36 0.10 2.23
CA GLY A 272 33.91 0.92 3.31
C GLY A 272 34.34 0.14 4.57
N ASN A 273 33.77 -1.03 4.85
CA ASN A 273 34.01 -1.76 6.10
C ASN A 273 34.53 -3.19 5.94
N ASN A 274 34.50 -3.73 4.72
CA ASN A 274 34.88 -5.09 4.37
C ASN A 274 34.18 -6.20 5.21
N ASP A 275 33.00 -5.92 5.78
CA ASP A 275 32.21 -6.86 6.60
C ASP A 275 31.34 -7.75 5.69
N ILE A 276 31.90 -8.91 5.32
CA ILE A 276 31.25 -9.90 4.44
C ILE A 276 29.98 -10.49 5.08
N GLU A 277 29.96 -10.68 6.41
CA GLU A 277 28.79 -11.21 7.11
C GLU A 277 27.63 -10.24 7.07
N MET A 278 27.91 -8.96 7.32
CA MET A 278 26.90 -7.91 7.24
C MET A 278 26.36 -7.74 5.81
N LEU A 279 27.23 -7.75 4.81
CA LEU A 279 26.86 -7.72 3.39
C LEU A 279 25.91 -8.88 3.05
N SER A 280 26.31 -10.12 3.35
CA SER A 280 25.51 -11.31 3.11
C SER A 280 24.15 -11.21 3.78
N PHE A 281 24.13 -10.82 5.05
CA PHE A 281 22.90 -10.77 5.83
C PHE A 281 21.93 -9.69 5.33
N LYS A 282 22.40 -8.47 5.03
CA LYS A 282 21.57 -7.39 4.49
C LYS A 282 20.99 -7.75 3.12
N LEU A 283 21.78 -8.38 2.25
CA LEU A 283 21.28 -8.87 0.96
C LEU A 283 20.19 -9.94 1.16
N GLU A 284 20.38 -10.92 2.04
CA GLU A 284 19.33 -11.91 2.34
C GLU A 284 18.02 -11.25 2.82
N LEU A 285 18.11 -10.30 3.74
CA LEU A 285 16.94 -9.63 4.32
C LEU A 285 16.17 -8.76 3.32
N LEU A 286 16.84 -8.22 2.31
CA LEU A 286 16.19 -7.48 1.23
C LEU A 286 15.19 -8.38 0.48
N PHE A 287 15.62 -9.58 0.12
CA PHE A 287 14.81 -10.53 -0.64
C PHE A 287 13.80 -11.28 0.25
N LYS A 288 14.13 -11.51 1.52
CA LYS A 288 13.32 -12.31 2.46
C LYS A 288 12.11 -11.57 3.00
N ARG A 289 11.11 -12.33 3.47
CA ARG A 289 9.99 -11.81 4.26
C ARG A 289 10.43 -11.58 5.70
N VAL A 290 10.28 -10.35 6.20
CA VAL A 290 10.57 -10.00 7.61
C VAL A 290 9.26 -9.67 8.30
N VAL A 291 8.93 -10.42 9.35
CA VAL A 291 7.69 -10.29 10.12
C VAL A 291 8.06 -9.89 11.54
N TYR A 292 7.42 -8.84 12.06
CA TYR A 292 7.68 -8.38 13.41
C TYR A 292 6.40 -7.86 14.05
N TYR A 293 6.34 -7.96 15.38
CA TYR A 293 5.25 -7.41 16.16
C TYR A 293 5.65 -6.04 16.66
N GLY A 294 4.95 -4.98 16.24
CA GLY A 294 5.34 -3.62 16.56
C GLY A 294 4.19 -2.64 16.59
N THR A 295 4.38 -1.54 17.32
CA THR A 295 3.44 -0.43 17.39
C THR A 295 3.41 0.32 16.05
N ARG A 296 2.27 0.94 15.73
CA ARG A 296 2.21 1.93 14.66
C ARG A 296 2.77 3.24 15.23
N LYS A 297 3.39 4.09 14.40
CA LYS A 297 3.57 5.51 14.76
C LYS A 297 2.22 6.05 15.23
N ASN A 298 2.18 6.54 16.47
CA ASN A 298 1.02 7.14 17.14
C ASN A 298 -0.12 6.16 17.48
N SER A 299 0.18 4.88 17.76
CA SER A 299 -0.80 3.96 18.35
C SER A 299 -0.14 2.96 19.29
N ASN A 300 -0.70 2.82 20.50
CA ASN A 300 -0.30 1.78 21.46
C ASN A 300 -0.77 0.38 21.07
N LYS A 301 -1.53 0.23 19.97
CA LYS A 301 -1.97 -1.08 19.48
C LYS A 301 -0.83 -1.73 18.70
N TYR A 302 -0.29 -2.79 19.28
CA TYR A 302 0.65 -3.66 18.58
C TYR A 302 -0.07 -4.44 17.48
N ARG A 303 0.61 -4.59 16.34
CA ARG A 303 0.12 -5.43 15.25
C ARG A 303 1.28 -6.09 14.53
N TRP A 304 0.98 -7.19 13.88
CA TRP A 304 1.89 -7.81 12.92
C TRP A 304 2.18 -6.84 11.78
N GLN A 305 3.46 -6.63 11.53
CA GLN A 305 3.97 -5.85 10.41
C GLN A 305 4.87 -6.75 9.58
N VAL A 306 4.83 -6.56 8.27
CA VAL A 306 5.61 -7.37 7.33
C VAL A 306 6.32 -6.46 6.34
N ARG A 307 7.56 -6.81 6.00
CA ARG A 307 8.40 -6.13 5.01
C ARG A 307 9.15 -7.15 4.15
N GLY A 308 9.80 -6.64 3.10
CA GLY A 308 10.63 -7.41 2.18
C GLY A 308 9.99 -7.61 0.81
N ILE A 309 10.82 -7.87 -0.19
CA ILE A 309 10.38 -8.08 -1.59
C ILE A 309 9.45 -9.32 -1.64
N SER A 310 9.79 -10.38 -0.91
CA SER A 310 9.02 -11.62 -0.80
C SER A 310 7.55 -11.41 -0.43
N ASP A 311 7.26 -10.51 0.52
CA ASP A 311 5.87 -10.22 0.94
C ASP A 311 5.19 -9.23 -0.01
N SER A 312 5.94 -8.21 -0.45
CA SER A 312 5.44 -7.15 -1.34
C SER A 312 4.93 -7.69 -2.68
N TYR A 313 5.59 -8.74 -3.19
CA TYR A 313 5.31 -9.40 -4.48
C TYR A 313 5.00 -10.88 -4.33
N LYS A 314 4.35 -11.27 -3.23
CA LYS A 314 4.01 -12.68 -2.95
C LYS A 314 3.22 -13.38 -4.06
N GLU A 315 2.38 -12.64 -4.80
CA GLU A 315 1.61 -13.20 -5.91
C GLU A 315 2.49 -13.61 -7.09
N LEU A 316 3.65 -12.96 -7.28
CA LEU A 316 4.57 -13.30 -8.36
C LEU A 316 5.19 -14.69 -8.17
N LYS A 317 5.34 -15.14 -6.92
CA LYS A 317 5.99 -16.42 -6.58
C LYS A 317 5.35 -17.60 -7.30
N ARG A 318 4.02 -17.61 -7.47
CA ARG A 318 3.31 -18.70 -8.14
C ARG A 318 3.61 -18.81 -9.63
N PHE A 319 4.15 -17.76 -10.24
CA PHE A 319 4.64 -17.74 -11.62
C PHE A 319 6.16 -17.95 -11.72
N MET A 320 6.82 -18.25 -10.60
CA MET A 320 8.26 -18.54 -10.55
C MET A 320 8.55 -19.90 -9.92
N LYS A 321 7.54 -20.51 -9.30
CA LYS A 321 7.64 -21.78 -8.57
C LYS A 321 7.63 -22.93 -9.57
N ASN A 322 8.77 -23.16 -10.23
CA ASN A 322 9.25 -24.41 -10.84
C ASN A 322 10.45 -24.22 -11.79
N ASN A 323 11.23 -23.14 -11.72
CA ASN A 323 12.38 -22.81 -12.61
C ASN A 323 12.11 -22.81 -14.14
N ALA A 324 10.99 -23.35 -14.62
CA ALA A 324 10.53 -23.33 -16.00
C ALA A 324 9.53 -22.19 -16.25
N ASP A 325 8.98 -21.58 -15.20
CA ASP A 325 7.96 -20.52 -15.32
C ASP A 325 8.53 -19.10 -15.53
N TYR A 326 9.86 -18.94 -15.70
CA TYR A 326 10.45 -17.63 -16.02
C TYR A 326 9.92 -17.04 -17.33
N GLU A 327 9.39 -17.88 -18.24
CA GLU A 327 8.69 -17.40 -19.43
C GLU A 327 7.45 -16.56 -19.12
N LYS A 328 6.81 -16.79 -17.96
CA LYS A 328 5.63 -16.06 -17.49
C LYS A 328 5.99 -14.77 -16.75
N ILE A 329 7.27 -14.51 -16.48
CA ILE A 329 7.70 -13.26 -15.88
C ILE A 329 8.36 -12.32 -16.90
N THR A 330 8.31 -11.03 -16.60
CA THR A 330 8.97 -9.99 -17.42
C THR A 330 10.49 -10.14 -17.37
N SER A 331 11.16 -9.86 -18.49
CA SER A 331 12.63 -9.92 -18.59
C SER A 331 13.33 -8.97 -17.62
N THR A 332 12.72 -7.81 -17.34
CA THR A 332 13.24 -6.83 -16.37
C THR A 332 13.23 -7.37 -14.94
N THR A 333 12.20 -8.12 -14.57
CA THR A 333 12.08 -8.73 -13.24
C THR A 333 13.02 -9.92 -13.10
N ASP A 334 13.10 -10.76 -14.14
CA ASP A 334 14.06 -11.85 -14.21
C ASP A 334 15.51 -11.35 -14.06
N LYS A 335 15.90 -10.38 -14.89
CA LYS A 335 17.21 -9.74 -14.84
C LYS A 335 17.51 -9.15 -13.47
N PHE A 336 16.51 -8.56 -12.79
CA PHE A 336 16.69 -8.08 -11.43
C PHE A 336 17.07 -9.21 -10.47
N PHE A 337 16.31 -10.31 -10.43
CA PHE A 337 16.60 -11.40 -9.50
C PHE A 337 17.92 -12.12 -9.81
N CYS A 338 18.29 -12.23 -11.09
CA CYS A 338 19.48 -12.98 -11.49
C CYS A 338 20.77 -12.14 -11.48
N LYS A 339 20.72 -10.86 -11.86
CA LYS A 339 21.93 -10.08 -12.17
C LYS A 339 22.11 -8.81 -11.33
N SER A 340 21.10 -8.35 -10.60
CA SER A 340 21.17 -7.01 -9.96
C SER A 340 22.31 -6.86 -8.94
N ILE A 341 22.68 -7.93 -8.23
CA ILE A 341 23.78 -7.92 -7.28
C ILE A 341 25.12 -7.82 -8.03
N GLU A 342 25.36 -8.70 -9.00
CA GLU A 342 26.58 -8.69 -9.83
C GLU A 342 26.76 -7.35 -10.56
N GLU A 343 25.68 -6.85 -11.17
CA GLU A 343 25.66 -5.54 -11.83
C GLU A 343 25.95 -4.38 -10.86
N SER A 344 25.61 -4.53 -9.57
CA SER A 344 25.94 -3.53 -8.55
C SER A 344 27.43 -3.53 -8.22
N PHE A 345 28.04 -4.70 -8.05
CA PHE A 345 29.49 -4.81 -7.83
C PHE A 345 30.29 -4.29 -9.02
N GLY A 346 29.95 -4.74 -10.24
CA GLY A 346 30.64 -4.34 -11.46
C GLY A 346 30.57 -2.83 -11.72
N ARG A 347 29.39 -2.21 -11.56
CA ARG A 347 29.23 -0.75 -11.76
C ARG A 347 30.03 0.09 -10.76
N ASN A 348 30.28 -0.43 -9.57
CA ASN A 348 31.05 0.26 -8.53
C ASN A 348 32.54 -0.14 -8.53
N GLY A 349 32.98 -1.00 -9.46
CA GLY A 349 34.37 -1.46 -9.53
C GLY A 349 34.82 -2.30 -8.32
N ILE A 350 33.87 -2.91 -7.60
CA ILE A 350 34.15 -3.70 -6.39
C ILE A 350 34.20 -5.18 -6.77
N LEU A 351 35.23 -5.89 -6.31
CA LEU A 351 35.33 -7.33 -6.48
C LEU A 351 34.27 -8.07 -5.64
N ILE A 352 33.59 -9.04 -6.24
CA ILE A 352 32.59 -9.86 -5.53
C ILE A 352 33.31 -10.81 -4.58
N PRO A 353 33.04 -10.79 -3.26
CA PRO A 353 33.65 -11.73 -2.32
C PRO A 353 33.26 -13.18 -2.62
N ALA A 354 34.17 -14.12 -2.39
CA ALA A 354 33.96 -15.55 -2.70
C ALA A 354 32.66 -16.11 -2.08
N LYS A 355 32.33 -15.71 -0.84
CA LYS A 355 31.07 -16.09 -0.18
C LYS A 355 29.83 -15.62 -0.95
N ILE A 356 29.81 -14.37 -1.42
CA ILE A 356 28.69 -13.82 -2.18
C ILE A 356 28.60 -14.48 -3.55
N LYS A 357 29.74 -14.70 -4.21
CA LYS A 357 29.80 -15.42 -5.49
C LYS A 357 29.18 -16.82 -5.37
N ASN A 358 29.58 -17.58 -4.36
CA ASN A 358 29.02 -18.90 -4.07
C ASN A 358 27.50 -18.83 -3.78
N GLN A 359 27.05 -17.81 -3.03
CA GLN A 359 25.61 -17.59 -2.77
C GLN A 359 24.80 -17.27 -4.04
N LEU A 360 25.38 -16.53 -4.98
CA LEU A 360 24.76 -16.24 -6.28
C LEU A 360 24.65 -17.50 -7.14
N GLU A 361 25.74 -18.26 -7.26
CA GLU A 361 25.79 -19.55 -7.97
C GLU A 361 24.75 -20.54 -7.42
N ASN A 362 24.62 -20.60 -6.09
CA ASN A 362 23.63 -21.42 -5.39
C ASN A 362 22.22 -20.80 -5.32
N LYS A 363 21.96 -19.71 -6.05
CA LYS A 363 20.64 -19.04 -6.10
C LYS A 363 20.07 -18.69 -4.72
N LYS A 364 20.93 -18.38 -3.74
CA LYS A 364 20.56 -18.11 -2.35
C LYS A 364 19.53 -16.98 -2.24
N PHE A 365 19.79 -15.83 -2.85
CA PHE A 365 18.96 -14.64 -2.69
C PHE A 365 17.57 -14.78 -3.32
N ILE A 366 17.49 -15.35 -4.53
CA ILE A 366 16.20 -15.65 -5.16
C ILE A 366 15.45 -16.73 -4.36
N SER A 367 16.14 -17.70 -3.76
CA SER A 367 15.51 -18.66 -2.86
C SER A 367 14.90 -17.97 -1.63
N CYS A 368 15.53 -16.91 -1.09
CA CYS A 368 14.95 -16.11 0.00
C CYS A 368 13.65 -15.40 -0.41
N PHE A 369 13.53 -15.01 -1.68
CA PHE A 369 12.28 -14.47 -2.22
C PHE A 369 11.21 -15.56 -2.36
N LEU A 370 11.53 -16.68 -3.01
CA LEU A 370 10.59 -17.76 -3.35
C LEU A 370 10.12 -18.52 -2.12
N ASN A 371 11.02 -18.82 -1.20
CA ASN A 371 10.69 -19.54 0.02
C ASN A 371 9.80 -18.67 0.92
N ASN A 372 8.77 -19.28 1.51
CA ASN A 372 7.90 -18.59 2.46
C ASN A 372 8.48 -18.50 3.88
N GLN A 373 9.78 -18.78 4.05
CA GLN A 373 10.46 -18.69 5.33
C GLN A 373 10.68 -17.22 5.71
N ALA A 374 9.98 -16.78 6.76
CA ALA A 374 10.12 -15.44 7.29
C ALA A 374 11.25 -15.34 8.32
N LEU A 375 11.92 -14.18 8.38
CA LEU A 375 12.58 -13.76 9.62
C LEU A 375 11.49 -13.25 10.56
N LEU A 376 11.18 -14.01 11.61
CA LEU A 376 10.12 -13.69 12.55
C LEU A 376 10.73 -13.10 13.84
N LEU A 377 10.42 -11.83 14.11
CA LEU A 377 10.80 -11.13 15.34
C LEU A 377 9.62 -11.23 16.32
N HIS A 378 9.57 -12.36 17.03
CA HIS A 378 8.66 -12.60 18.14
C HIS A 378 9.30 -13.57 19.14
N PRO A 379 9.33 -13.27 20.46
CA PRO A 379 10.13 -14.01 21.44
C PRO A 379 9.70 -15.48 21.60
N LYS A 380 8.42 -15.80 21.34
CA LYS A 380 7.86 -17.16 21.49
C LYS A 380 7.70 -17.94 20.18
N LEU A 381 7.66 -17.25 19.03
CA LEU A 381 7.28 -17.85 17.75
C LEU A 381 8.41 -17.82 16.72
N GLY A 382 9.33 -16.87 16.86
CA GLY A 382 10.42 -16.63 15.92
C GLY A 382 11.78 -16.72 16.58
N LEU A 383 12.66 -15.76 16.29
CA LEU A 383 13.96 -15.70 16.93
C LEU A 383 13.79 -15.53 18.45
N ASN A 384 14.39 -16.42 19.23
CA ASN A 384 14.57 -16.21 20.67
C ASN A 384 15.57 -15.08 20.92
N HIS A 385 15.71 -14.64 22.18
CA HIS A 385 16.58 -13.51 22.54
C HIS A 385 18.03 -13.70 22.10
N GLY A 386 18.64 -14.86 22.39
CA GLY A 386 20.04 -15.14 22.00
C GLY A 386 20.27 -15.14 20.48
N ASN A 387 19.38 -15.78 19.72
CA ASN A 387 19.45 -15.79 18.27
C ASN A 387 19.24 -14.39 17.67
N LEU A 388 18.35 -13.58 18.26
CA LEU A 388 18.14 -12.20 17.85
C LEU A 388 19.38 -11.35 18.15
N LYS A 389 19.97 -11.49 19.34
CA LYS A 389 21.21 -10.82 19.74
C LYS A 389 22.33 -11.09 18.72
N GLY A 390 22.56 -12.36 18.38
CA GLY A 390 23.56 -12.73 17.37
C GLY A 390 23.27 -12.15 15.97
N LYS A 391 22.01 -11.94 15.59
CA LYS A 391 21.67 -11.24 14.33
C LYS A 391 21.88 -9.72 14.41
N VAL A 392 21.69 -9.13 15.59
CA VAL A 392 21.95 -7.70 15.82
C VAL A 392 23.44 -7.41 15.75
N GLU A 393 24.29 -8.24 16.34
CA GLU A 393 25.77 -8.09 16.35
C GLU A 393 26.37 -8.07 14.94
N ILE A 394 25.69 -8.67 13.95
CA ILE A 394 26.09 -8.61 12.55
C ILE A 394 25.98 -7.17 12.02
N VAL A 395 24.92 -6.43 12.38
CA VAL A 395 24.57 -5.13 11.78
C VAL A 395 24.79 -3.94 12.72
N TYR A 396 25.13 -4.18 13.98
CA TYR A 396 25.26 -3.16 15.01
C TYR A 396 26.38 -3.56 15.97
N LYS A 397 27.45 -2.76 16.02
CA LYS A 397 28.69 -3.08 16.73
C LYS A 397 28.82 -2.45 18.12
N ASN A 398 27.81 -1.67 18.56
CA ASN A 398 27.83 -1.09 19.91
C ASN A 398 27.41 -2.13 20.96
N ASN A 399 27.64 -1.81 22.24
CA ASN A 399 27.23 -2.69 23.34
C ASN A 399 25.71 -2.90 23.36
N ILE A 400 25.29 -4.18 23.37
CA ILE A 400 23.90 -4.63 23.43
C ILE A 400 23.67 -5.66 24.55
N GLU A 401 24.60 -5.81 25.50
CA GLU A 401 24.52 -6.86 26.54
C GLU A 401 23.25 -6.75 27.38
N ASN A 402 22.84 -5.52 27.70
CA ASN A 402 21.67 -5.24 28.55
C ASN A 402 20.38 -5.01 27.76
N CYS A 403 20.39 -5.19 26.43
CA CYS A 403 19.20 -4.92 25.62
C CYS A 403 18.13 -5.99 25.76
N GLY A 404 16.90 -5.56 26.02
CA GLY A 404 15.72 -6.41 25.98
C GLY A 404 15.34 -6.85 24.56
N TYR A 405 14.44 -7.82 24.44
CA TYR A 405 14.04 -8.36 23.12
C TYR A 405 13.53 -7.29 22.14
N ASN A 406 12.65 -6.41 22.62
CA ASN A 406 12.02 -5.38 21.80
C ASN A 406 13.05 -4.34 21.33
N GLU A 407 14.00 -3.98 22.18
CA GLU A 407 15.10 -3.07 21.84
C GLU A 407 15.99 -3.66 20.76
N LEU A 408 16.39 -4.94 20.92
CA LEU A 408 17.15 -5.67 19.90
C LEU A 408 16.40 -5.75 18.56
N ALA A 409 15.08 -6.01 18.59
CA ALA A 409 14.27 -6.06 17.39
C ALA A 409 14.22 -4.69 16.68
N ASP A 410 14.06 -3.60 17.44
CA ASP A 410 14.07 -2.25 16.90
C ASP A 410 15.44 -1.84 16.35
N ILE A 411 16.53 -2.20 17.03
CA ILE A 411 17.90 -1.98 16.55
C ILE A 411 18.09 -2.71 15.22
N LEU A 412 17.73 -4.00 15.14
CA LEU A 412 17.83 -4.77 13.90
C LEU A 412 17.03 -4.10 12.78
N LEU A 413 15.76 -3.75 13.03
CA LEU A 413 14.87 -3.14 12.03
C LEU A 413 15.34 -1.76 11.54
N LYS A 414 16.09 -1.01 12.35
CA LYS A 414 16.69 0.28 11.97
C LYS A 414 17.96 0.10 11.13
N ASN A 415 18.80 -0.88 11.46
CA ASN A 415 20.11 -1.08 10.83
C ASN A 415 20.07 -1.90 9.53
N ILE A 416 18.93 -2.51 9.20
CA ILE A 416 18.72 -3.23 7.93
C ILE A 416 18.05 -2.37 6.83
N ARG A 417 17.97 -1.04 7.02
CA ARG A 417 17.25 -0.10 6.14
C ARG A 417 18.05 0.52 5.01
#